data_AF-A0A1Y2MBH8-F1
#
_entry.id   AF-A0A1Y2MBH8-F1
#
_cell.length_a   1.000
_cell.length_b   1.000
_cell.length_c   1.000
_cell.angle_alpha   90.00
_cell.angle_beta   90.00
_cell.angle_gamma   90.00
#
_symmetry.space_group_name_H-M   'P 1'
#
loop_
_entity.id
_entity.type
_entity.pdbx_description
1 polymer ?
#
loop_
_entity_poly.entity_id
_entity_poly.type
_entity_poly.pdbx_seq_one_letter_code
_entity_poly.pdbx_strand_id
1 'polypeptide(L)'
;MVRGLVDAGFDKADERIQEAVKWIKSKQIIDNTGDWRIFAGSAEAGGFSFEYNNKWYPDVDDTAAAILAIITHDPVALGSTTVAKAAKWICGMQNRDGGWGAFDFGNDKLWLNKIPFSDMDALCDPSSADVTGRILEAFGLMIKISKTEFVEPELIQDISSVCFRAMGYLIQEQEACGAWYGRWGCNYLYGTSNVVCGLAYFSEGNDQVQEMVSDAIKWIKQMQNVDGGWGESLQSYQDLSKAGRGPSTPSQTAWALLALLTKFSSYDMSITAGVAHLVDTQTDVHDYGASWPESAYTGTGFPNHFYIGYTLYRHYFPMMALGRFIKISKEAFAMSNGVSKGGLSRHDSLQSIQ
;
A
#
# COMPACT_ATOMS: atom_id res chain seq x y z
N MET A 1 -5.04 10.21 0.21
CA MET A 1 -6.42 10.73 0.38
C MET A 1 -7.41 10.18 -0.65
N VAL A 2 -7.21 10.37 -1.97
CA VAL A 2 -8.11 9.86 -3.05
C VAL A 2 -8.58 8.43 -2.79
N ARG A 3 -7.63 7.51 -2.60
CA ARG A 3 -7.93 6.10 -2.34
C ARG A 3 -8.80 5.88 -1.10
N GLY A 4 -8.58 6.64 -0.02
CA GLY A 4 -9.37 6.54 1.20
C GLY A 4 -10.80 7.03 1.04
N LEU A 5 -11.02 8.10 0.27
CA LEU A 5 -12.37 8.56 -0.04
C LEU A 5 -13.11 7.55 -0.92
N VAL A 6 -12.45 7.00 -1.94
CA VAL A 6 -13.05 5.97 -2.81
C VAL A 6 -13.35 4.70 -2.03
N ASP A 7 -12.45 4.22 -1.17
CA ASP A 7 -12.68 3.05 -0.31
C ASP A 7 -13.83 3.31 0.68
N ALA A 8 -13.97 4.54 1.20
CA ALA A 8 -15.08 4.96 2.05
C ALA A 8 -16.43 5.10 1.31
N GLY A 9 -16.46 4.90 -0.02
CA GLY A 9 -17.68 4.90 -0.81
C GLY A 9 -18.13 6.27 -1.30
N PHE A 10 -17.26 7.28 -1.29
CA PHE A 10 -17.54 8.54 -1.97
C PHE A 10 -17.72 8.29 -3.47
N ASP A 11 -18.62 9.07 -4.09
CA ASP A 11 -18.84 8.99 -5.52
C ASP A 11 -17.55 9.34 -6.27
N LYS A 12 -17.18 8.50 -7.23
CA LYS A 12 -16.04 8.75 -8.13
C LYS A 12 -16.29 9.97 -9.03
N ALA A 13 -17.55 10.36 -9.20
CA ALA A 13 -17.94 11.59 -9.86
C ALA A 13 -17.79 12.85 -8.99
N ASP A 14 -17.44 12.74 -7.70
CA ASP A 14 -17.20 13.88 -6.83
C ASP A 14 -16.09 14.78 -7.40
N GLU A 15 -16.42 16.06 -7.62
CA GLU A 15 -15.53 17.04 -8.26
C GLU A 15 -14.18 17.15 -7.54
N ARG A 16 -14.17 17.05 -6.20
CA ARG A 16 -12.94 17.15 -5.40
C ARG A 16 -12.01 15.98 -5.65
N ILE A 17 -12.56 14.78 -5.84
CA ILE A 17 -11.77 13.58 -6.17
C ILE A 17 -11.22 13.70 -7.59
N GLN A 18 -12.04 14.16 -8.54
CA GLN A 18 -11.61 14.39 -9.93
C GLN A 18 -10.50 15.42 -10.03
N GLU A 19 -10.63 16.54 -9.31
CA GLU A 19 -9.59 17.58 -9.23
C GLU A 19 -8.30 17.04 -8.62
N ALA A 20 -8.40 16.28 -7.52
CA ALA A 20 -7.23 15.65 -6.91
C ALA A 20 -6.53 14.68 -7.86
N VAL A 21 -7.27 13.82 -8.57
CA VAL A 21 -6.69 12.89 -9.55
C VAL A 21 -6.09 13.63 -10.75
N LYS A 22 -6.74 14.68 -11.24
CA LYS A 22 -6.21 15.55 -12.30
C LYS A 22 -4.90 16.21 -11.85
N TRP A 23 -4.87 16.70 -10.61
CA TRP A 23 -3.67 17.27 -10.01
C TRP A 23 -2.55 16.24 -9.92
N ILE A 24 -2.82 15.03 -9.41
CA ILE A 24 -1.83 13.93 -9.36
C ILE A 24 -1.25 13.69 -10.75
N LYS A 25 -2.10 13.47 -11.77
CA LYS A 25 -1.64 13.26 -13.16
C LYS A 25 -0.76 14.41 -13.68
N SER A 26 -1.07 15.65 -13.31
CA SER A 26 -0.27 16.82 -13.70
C SER A 26 1.13 16.87 -13.08
N LYS A 27 1.38 16.09 -12.01
CA LYS A 27 2.67 16.02 -11.31
C LYS A 27 3.61 14.95 -11.83
N GLN A 28 3.20 14.16 -12.83
CA GLN A 28 4.06 13.13 -13.40
C GLN A 28 5.32 13.75 -14.02
N ILE A 29 6.47 13.18 -13.68
CA ILE A 29 7.76 13.56 -14.24
C ILE A 29 7.97 12.72 -15.51
N ILE A 30 7.91 13.39 -16.66
CA ILE A 30 8.02 12.77 -17.98
C ILE A 30 9.27 13.24 -18.75
N ASP A 31 9.96 14.25 -18.24
CA ASP A 31 11.29 14.61 -18.70
C ASP A 31 12.31 13.63 -18.14
N ASN A 32 13.31 13.28 -18.95
CA ASN A 32 14.37 12.39 -18.55
C ASN A 32 15.35 13.13 -17.61
N THR A 33 14.90 13.50 -16.41
CA THR A 33 15.62 14.24 -15.38
C THR A 33 15.68 13.41 -14.10
N GLY A 34 16.77 13.55 -13.34
CA GLY A 34 16.98 12.90 -12.05
C GLY A 34 18.25 12.06 -11.95
N ASP A 35 18.68 11.81 -10.73
CA ASP A 35 19.94 11.11 -10.44
C ASP A 35 19.82 9.60 -10.63
N TRP A 36 18.61 9.05 -10.48
CA TRP A 36 18.28 7.65 -10.74
C TRP A 36 18.79 7.14 -12.10
N ARG A 37 18.86 8.03 -13.12
CA ARG A 37 19.36 7.71 -14.47
C ARG A 37 20.82 7.27 -14.50
N ILE A 38 21.61 7.62 -13.49
CA ILE A 38 23.03 7.25 -13.41
C ILE A 38 23.15 5.73 -13.29
N PHE A 39 22.29 5.10 -12.49
CA PHE A 39 22.31 3.65 -12.25
C PHE A 39 21.24 2.91 -13.05
N ALA A 40 20.09 3.53 -13.31
CA ALA A 40 18.98 3.00 -14.11
C ALA A 40 18.87 3.68 -15.48
N GLY A 41 19.98 3.81 -16.20
CA GLY A 41 20.06 4.58 -17.45
C GLY A 41 19.20 4.06 -18.62
N SER A 42 18.68 2.83 -18.53
CA SER A 42 17.74 2.27 -19.51
C SER A 42 16.27 2.48 -19.15
N ALA A 43 15.97 2.96 -17.94
CA ALA A 43 14.59 3.22 -17.53
C ALA A 43 14.06 4.52 -18.15
N GLU A 44 12.80 4.50 -18.58
CA GLU A 44 12.13 5.70 -19.10
C GLU A 44 11.48 6.49 -17.97
N ALA A 45 11.53 7.82 -18.04
CA ALA A 45 10.89 8.69 -17.05
C ALA A 45 9.37 8.50 -17.00
N GLY A 46 8.86 8.28 -15.80
CA GLY A 46 7.42 8.22 -15.52
C GLY A 46 7.05 8.37 -14.05
N GLY A 47 8.02 8.72 -13.20
CA GLY A 47 7.89 8.77 -11.75
C GLY A 47 7.05 9.94 -11.24
N PHE A 48 6.76 9.88 -9.95
CA PHE A 48 6.19 10.93 -9.13
C PHE A 48 7.09 11.13 -7.91
N SER A 49 6.98 12.29 -7.25
CA SER A 49 7.74 12.62 -6.05
C SER A 49 6.81 12.96 -4.91
N PHE A 50 7.33 12.80 -3.69
CA PHE A 50 6.69 13.25 -2.46
C PHE A 50 6.32 14.75 -2.45
N GLU A 51 7.24 15.63 -2.88
CA GLU A 51 6.99 17.08 -2.86
C GLU A 51 6.34 17.63 -4.13
N TYR A 52 5.84 18.87 -4.04
CA TYR A 52 5.13 19.52 -5.13
C TYR A 52 5.93 19.68 -6.43
N ASN A 53 7.23 19.94 -6.33
CA ASN A 53 8.09 20.31 -7.46
C ASN A 53 9.51 19.76 -7.29
N ASN A 54 9.64 18.43 -7.22
CA ASN A 54 10.93 17.76 -7.07
C ASN A 54 11.24 16.83 -8.25
N LYS A 55 11.61 17.40 -9.40
CA LYS A 55 11.82 16.59 -10.61
C LYS A 55 13.05 15.67 -10.57
N TRP A 56 13.98 15.91 -9.64
CA TRP A 56 15.27 15.22 -9.61
C TRP A 56 15.24 13.93 -8.80
N TYR A 57 14.32 13.85 -7.84
CA TYR A 57 14.20 12.72 -6.93
C TYR A 57 12.75 12.21 -6.92
N PRO A 58 12.28 11.61 -8.03
CA PRO A 58 11.10 10.75 -7.97
C PRO A 58 11.40 9.51 -7.13
N ASP A 59 10.37 8.99 -6.48
CA ASP A 59 10.43 7.81 -5.64
C ASP A 59 9.38 6.77 -6.04
N VAL A 60 9.69 5.50 -5.82
CA VAL A 60 8.88 4.39 -6.32
C VAL A 60 7.59 4.21 -5.52
N ASP A 61 7.56 4.61 -4.24
CA ASP A 61 6.40 4.46 -3.37
C ASP A 61 5.33 5.52 -3.62
N ASP A 62 5.67 6.80 -3.86
CA ASP A 62 4.71 7.80 -4.34
C ASP A 62 4.26 7.50 -5.77
N THR A 63 5.15 6.98 -6.62
CA THR A 63 4.75 6.53 -7.96
C THR A 63 3.72 5.40 -7.88
N ALA A 64 3.94 4.40 -7.02
CA ALA A 64 2.98 3.33 -6.77
C ALA A 64 1.67 3.87 -6.14
N ALA A 65 1.74 4.81 -5.21
CA ALA A 65 0.57 5.46 -4.61
C ALA A 65 -0.24 6.26 -5.64
N ALA A 66 0.42 6.94 -6.59
CA ALA A 66 -0.22 7.64 -7.69
C ALA A 66 -0.95 6.68 -8.63
N ILE A 67 -0.32 5.55 -9.01
CA ILE A 67 -0.97 4.48 -9.78
C ILE A 67 -2.23 4.00 -9.05
N LEU A 68 -2.10 3.62 -7.78
CA LEU A 68 -3.22 3.15 -6.96
C LEU A 68 -4.36 4.18 -6.91
N ALA A 69 -4.05 5.46 -6.71
CA ALA A 69 -5.06 6.52 -6.67
C ALA A 69 -5.80 6.66 -8.01
N ILE A 70 -5.06 6.65 -9.13
CA ILE A 70 -5.62 6.80 -10.48
C ILE A 70 -6.54 5.63 -10.83
N ILE A 71 -6.07 4.39 -10.70
CA ILE A 71 -6.84 3.21 -11.16
C ILE A 71 -7.94 2.79 -10.17
N THR A 72 -7.81 3.15 -8.89
CA THR A 72 -8.90 2.96 -7.91
C THR A 72 -10.05 3.92 -8.21
N HIS A 73 -9.74 5.17 -8.58
CA HIS A 73 -10.72 6.16 -9.02
C HIS A 73 -11.36 5.75 -10.35
N ASP A 74 -10.56 5.49 -11.38
CA ASP A 74 -11.01 5.15 -12.73
C ASP A 74 -10.24 3.94 -13.28
N PRO A 75 -10.81 2.72 -13.25
CA PRO A 75 -10.15 1.52 -13.76
C PRO A 75 -9.77 1.58 -15.24
N VAL A 76 -10.52 2.34 -16.06
CA VAL A 76 -10.23 2.51 -17.50
C VAL A 76 -8.88 3.22 -17.69
N ALA A 77 -8.45 4.03 -16.72
CA ALA A 77 -7.16 4.71 -16.76
C ALA A 77 -5.96 3.75 -16.67
N LEU A 78 -6.16 2.44 -16.43
CA LEU A 78 -5.11 1.43 -16.51
C LEU A 78 -4.39 1.47 -17.86
N GLY A 79 -5.12 1.63 -18.97
CA GLY A 79 -4.58 1.74 -20.32
C GLY A 79 -4.00 3.13 -20.67
N SER A 80 -3.98 4.07 -19.72
CA SER A 80 -3.47 5.42 -19.98
C SER A 80 -1.94 5.46 -20.05
N THR A 81 -1.42 6.39 -20.85
CA THR A 81 0.03 6.65 -20.95
C THR A 81 0.65 7.02 -19.60
N THR A 82 -0.10 7.73 -18.75
CA THR A 82 0.34 8.08 -17.39
C THR A 82 0.63 6.84 -16.55
N VAL A 83 -0.31 5.90 -16.46
CA VAL A 83 -0.14 4.66 -15.67
C VAL A 83 0.92 3.78 -16.30
N ALA A 84 0.94 3.65 -17.62
CA ALA A 84 1.93 2.83 -18.33
C ALA A 84 3.37 3.32 -18.09
N LYS A 85 3.64 4.63 -18.22
CA LYS A 85 4.97 5.19 -17.96
C LYS A 85 5.40 5.03 -16.51
N ALA A 86 4.49 5.27 -15.57
CA ALA A 86 4.75 5.12 -14.15
C ALA A 86 5.14 3.67 -13.80
N ALA A 87 4.38 2.69 -14.30
CA ALA A 87 4.68 1.29 -14.08
C ALA A 87 6.00 0.85 -14.73
N LYS A 88 6.27 1.28 -15.97
CA LYS A 88 7.55 1.01 -16.66
C LYS A 88 8.74 1.59 -15.90
N TRP A 89 8.61 2.81 -15.37
CA TRP A 89 9.64 3.42 -14.54
C TRP A 89 9.90 2.58 -13.28
N ILE A 90 8.87 2.18 -12.52
CA ILE A 90 9.03 1.30 -11.36
C ILE A 90 9.71 -0.03 -11.74
N CYS A 91 9.32 -0.67 -12.85
CA CYS A 91 9.96 -1.90 -13.32
C CYS A 91 11.46 -1.72 -13.58
N GLY A 92 11.86 -0.57 -14.13
CA GLY A 92 13.26 -0.22 -14.40
C GLY A 92 14.08 0.09 -13.14
N MET A 93 13.42 0.34 -12.01
CA MET A 93 14.05 0.69 -10.73
C MET A 93 14.26 -0.51 -9.79
N GLN A 94 13.87 -1.74 -10.19
CA GLN A 94 13.98 -2.91 -9.31
C GLN A 94 15.43 -3.34 -9.10
N ASN A 95 15.82 -3.52 -7.84
CA ASN A 95 17.14 -4.03 -7.47
C ASN A 95 17.33 -5.50 -7.86
N ARG A 96 18.59 -5.93 -7.86
CA ARG A 96 18.96 -7.30 -8.27
C ARG A 96 18.46 -8.39 -7.32
N ASP A 97 18.24 -8.03 -6.06
CA ASP A 97 17.66 -8.90 -5.04
C ASP A 97 16.15 -9.14 -5.24
N GLY A 98 15.50 -8.37 -6.11
CA GLY A 98 14.06 -8.42 -6.37
C GLY A 98 13.25 -7.39 -5.58
N GLY A 99 13.85 -6.65 -4.65
CA GLY A 99 13.20 -5.56 -3.94
C GLY A 99 13.37 -4.20 -4.61
N TRP A 100 12.92 -3.16 -3.93
CA TRP A 100 13.13 -1.77 -4.31
C TRP A 100 13.56 -0.95 -3.09
N GLY A 101 14.56 -0.09 -3.28
CA GLY A 101 14.76 1.09 -2.43
C GLY A 101 13.74 2.18 -2.78
N ALA A 102 13.81 3.34 -2.14
CA ALA A 102 12.88 4.44 -2.41
C ALA A 102 13.19 5.18 -3.72
N PHE A 103 14.45 5.50 -3.98
CA PHE A 103 14.87 6.44 -5.03
C PHE A 103 15.77 5.81 -6.11
N ASP A 104 16.66 4.88 -5.73
CA ASP A 104 17.74 4.44 -6.62
C ASP A 104 17.81 2.94 -6.84
N PHE A 105 18.18 2.56 -8.06
CA PHE A 105 18.63 1.21 -8.38
C PHE A 105 20.08 1.00 -7.93
N GLY A 106 20.34 -0.10 -7.23
CA GLY A 106 21.68 -0.56 -6.87
C GLY A 106 22.39 0.31 -5.81
N ASN A 107 21.64 1.05 -5.00
CA ASN A 107 22.18 1.84 -3.89
C ASN A 107 22.30 1.02 -2.60
N ASP A 108 22.99 -0.12 -2.69
CA ASP A 108 23.05 -1.18 -1.66
C ASP A 108 24.47 -1.41 -1.12
N LYS A 109 25.39 -0.47 -1.36
CA LYS A 109 26.79 -0.55 -0.90
C LYS A 109 26.92 -0.23 0.59
N LEU A 110 26.31 -1.05 1.44
CA LEU A 110 26.18 -0.84 2.89
C LEU A 110 27.51 -0.65 3.64
N TRP A 111 28.64 -1.05 3.06
CA TRP A 111 29.95 -0.76 3.62
C TRP A 111 30.26 0.75 3.67
N LEU A 112 29.60 1.58 2.85
CA LEU A 112 29.67 3.04 2.91
C LEU A 112 29.18 3.57 4.26
N ASN A 113 28.30 2.84 4.95
CA ASN A 113 27.85 3.21 6.28
C ASN A 113 28.94 3.05 7.36
N LYS A 114 30.12 2.48 7.03
CA LYS A 114 31.23 2.27 7.99
C LYS A 114 32.24 3.41 8.03
N ILE A 115 32.01 4.50 7.29
CA ILE A 115 32.85 5.70 7.36
C ILE A 115 32.40 6.62 8.51
N PRO A 116 33.30 7.44 9.10
CA PRO A 116 32.96 8.29 10.24
C PRO A 116 31.83 9.30 10.00
N PHE A 117 31.58 9.66 8.73
CA PHE A 117 30.49 10.58 8.36
C PHE A 117 29.10 9.92 8.39
N SER A 118 29.02 8.59 8.33
CA SER A 118 27.75 7.86 8.27
C SER A 118 27.30 7.36 9.64
N ASP A 119 27.24 8.27 10.61
CA ASP A 119 26.83 7.96 12.00
C ASP A 119 25.33 7.63 12.17
N MET A 120 24.54 7.73 11.09
CA MET A 120 23.12 7.37 11.04
C MET A 120 22.80 6.12 10.20
N ASP A 121 23.82 5.42 9.67
CA ASP A 121 23.66 4.27 8.76
C ASP A 121 22.74 4.57 7.53
N ALA A 122 22.70 5.82 7.07
CA ALA A 122 21.72 6.33 6.11
C ALA A 122 22.29 6.82 4.77
N LEU A 123 23.52 6.41 4.39
CA LEU A 123 24.11 6.79 3.09
C LEU A 123 23.62 5.94 1.93
N CYS A 124 22.94 4.83 2.21
CA CYS A 124 22.45 3.89 1.21
C CYS A 124 20.92 3.84 1.19
N ASP A 125 20.39 3.43 0.05
CA ASP A 125 18.97 3.20 -0.21
C ASP A 125 18.77 1.75 -0.69
N PRO A 126 19.03 0.75 0.19
CA PRO A 126 18.84 -0.65 -0.17
C PRO A 126 17.34 -0.97 -0.29
N SER A 127 17.04 -2.13 -0.86
CA SER A 127 15.68 -2.63 -0.88
C SER A 127 15.05 -2.70 0.50
N SER A 128 13.77 -2.35 0.61
CA SER A 128 12.98 -2.53 1.84
C SER A 128 11.66 -3.25 1.59
N ALA A 129 11.21 -4.01 2.60
CA ALA A 129 10.01 -4.83 2.51
C ALA A 129 8.73 -4.00 2.35
N ASP A 130 8.63 -2.86 3.04
CA ASP A 130 7.47 -1.97 2.98
C ASP A 130 7.25 -1.34 1.59
N VAL A 131 8.32 -0.82 0.97
CA VAL A 131 8.30 -0.28 -0.40
C VAL A 131 7.96 -1.40 -1.40
N THR A 132 8.62 -2.55 -1.27
CA THR A 132 8.37 -3.71 -2.15
C THR A 132 6.92 -4.20 -2.05
N GLY A 133 6.37 -4.27 -0.83
CA GLY A 133 4.97 -4.61 -0.59
C GLY A 133 3.99 -3.60 -1.21
N ARG A 134 4.29 -2.30 -1.12
CA ARG A 134 3.49 -1.24 -1.76
C ARG A 134 3.46 -1.37 -3.28
N ILE A 135 4.60 -1.69 -3.90
CA ILE A 135 4.70 -1.91 -5.35
C ILE A 135 3.90 -3.15 -5.75
N LEU A 136 4.00 -4.25 -5.00
CA LEU A 136 3.17 -5.43 -5.21
C LEU A 136 1.67 -5.13 -5.10
N GLU A 137 1.25 -4.23 -4.20
CA GLU A 137 -0.15 -3.82 -4.11
C GLU A 137 -0.60 -3.08 -5.38
N ALA A 138 0.21 -2.13 -5.88
CA ALA A 138 -0.09 -1.39 -7.10
C ALA A 138 -0.16 -2.32 -8.32
N PHE A 139 0.86 -3.15 -8.50
CA PHE A 139 0.96 -4.08 -9.63
C PHE A 139 -0.05 -5.22 -9.56
N GLY A 140 -0.32 -5.76 -8.37
CA GLY A 140 -1.38 -6.73 -8.16
C GLY A 140 -2.76 -6.18 -8.53
N LEU A 141 -3.04 -4.92 -8.18
CA LEU A 141 -4.28 -4.26 -8.60
C LEU A 141 -4.33 -4.04 -10.12
N MET A 142 -3.21 -3.66 -10.75
CA MET A 142 -3.12 -3.54 -12.21
C MET A 142 -3.42 -4.87 -12.92
N ILE A 143 -2.79 -5.97 -12.49
CA ILE A 143 -3.04 -7.33 -13.02
C ILE A 143 -4.50 -7.75 -12.80
N LYS A 144 -5.09 -7.38 -11.66
CA LYS A 144 -6.50 -7.67 -11.40
C LYS A 144 -7.42 -6.93 -12.37
N ILE A 145 -7.19 -5.63 -12.57
CA ILE A 145 -8.00 -4.78 -13.45
C ILE A 145 -7.79 -5.15 -14.93
N SER A 146 -6.60 -5.63 -15.32
CA SER A 146 -6.32 -6.04 -16.71
C SER A 146 -7.17 -7.22 -17.19
N LYS A 147 -7.87 -7.91 -16.28
CA LYS A 147 -8.85 -8.95 -16.62
C LYS A 147 -10.14 -8.38 -17.23
N THR A 148 -10.41 -7.10 -17.00
CA THR A 148 -11.63 -6.41 -17.46
C THR A 148 -11.37 -5.17 -18.30
N GLU A 149 -10.24 -4.48 -18.06
CA GLU A 149 -9.86 -3.26 -18.78
C GLU A 149 -8.62 -3.49 -19.64
N PHE A 150 -8.50 -2.74 -20.75
CA PHE A 150 -7.37 -2.87 -21.66
C PHE A 150 -6.08 -2.28 -21.06
N VAL A 151 -4.98 -2.99 -21.28
CA VAL A 151 -3.61 -2.57 -21.02
C VAL A 151 -2.69 -3.36 -21.94
N GLU A 152 -1.56 -2.76 -22.31
CA GLU A 152 -0.56 -3.41 -23.17
C GLU A 152 -0.11 -4.74 -22.56
N PRO A 153 -0.24 -5.88 -23.28
CA PRO A 153 0.12 -7.20 -22.75
C PRO A 153 1.59 -7.30 -22.31
N GLU A 154 2.50 -6.64 -23.04
CA GLU A 154 3.93 -6.58 -22.70
C GLU A 154 4.16 -5.94 -21.33
N LEU A 155 3.42 -4.87 -21.00
CA LEU A 155 3.52 -4.23 -19.69
C LEU A 155 3.08 -5.18 -18.57
N ILE A 156 2.00 -5.93 -18.77
CA ILE A 156 1.54 -6.92 -17.79
C ILE A 156 2.54 -8.06 -17.63
N GLN A 157 3.20 -8.47 -18.71
CA GLN A 157 4.26 -9.48 -18.66
C GLN A 157 5.47 -8.99 -17.86
N ASP A 158 5.92 -7.75 -18.09
CA ASP A 158 7.02 -7.13 -17.36
C ASP A 158 6.68 -6.99 -15.87
N ILE A 159 5.49 -6.47 -15.57
CA ILE A 159 4.97 -6.36 -14.19
C ILE A 159 4.94 -7.73 -13.51
N SER A 160 4.44 -8.76 -14.18
CA SER A 160 4.37 -10.11 -13.61
C SER A 160 5.76 -10.67 -13.30
N SER A 161 6.75 -10.40 -14.16
CA SER A 161 8.14 -10.82 -13.98
C SER A 161 8.80 -10.15 -12.77
N VAL A 162 8.63 -8.83 -12.61
CA VAL A 162 9.20 -8.12 -11.45
C VAL A 162 8.49 -8.50 -10.15
N CYS A 163 7.16 -8.71 -10.18
CA CYS A 163 6.39 -9.20 -9.02
C CYS A 163 6.86 -10.59 -8.56
N PHE A 164 7.20 -11.49 -9.50
CA PHE A 164 7.73 -12.81 -9.16
C PHE A 164 9.04 -12.71 -8.36
N ARG A 165 9.97 -11.86 -8.79
CA ARG A 165 11.22 -11.62 -8.06
C ARG A 165 10.98 -10.95 -6.70
N ALA A 166 10.04 -10.02 -6.64
CA ALA A 166 9.66 -9.32 -5.42
C ALA A 166 9.11 -10.24 -4.34
N MET A 167 8.30 -11.23 -4.73
CA MET A 167 7.88 -12.28 -3.79
C MET A 167 9.09 -13.07 -3.27
N GLY A 168 10.04 -13.40 -4.13
CA GLY A 168 11.31 -14.02 -3.76
C GLY A 168 12.10 -13.23 -2.72
N TYR A 169 12.20 -11.91 -2.89
CA TYR A 169 12.82 -10.99 -1.92
C TYR A 169 12.08 -11.01 -0.58
N LEU A 170 10.75 -10.84 -0.59
CA LEU A 170 9.95 -10.77 0.64
C LEU A 170 9.98 -12.05 1.47
N ILE A 171 10.14 -13.22 0.83
CA ILE A 171 10.35 -14.49 1.53
C ILE A 171 11.63 -14.43 2.38
N GLN A 172 12.70 -13.84 1.87
CA GLN A 172 13.99 -13.76 2.57
C GLN A 172 13.98 -12.71 3.69
N GLU A 173 13.17 -11.67 3.54
CA GLU A 173 13.05 -10.56 4.50
C GLU A 173 12.01 -10.81 5.61
N GLN A 174 11.29 -11.92 5.57
CA GLN A 174 10.32 -12.23 6.61
C GLN A 174 11.03 -12.63 7.90
N GLU A 175 10.71 -11.94 8.99
CA GLU A 175 11.25 -12.25 10.32
C GLU A 175 10.73 -13.59 10.82
N ALA A 176 11.46 -14.22 11.76
CA ALA A 176 11.04 -15.48 12.37
C ALA A 176 9.67 -15.41 13.08
N CYS A 177 9.22 -14.21 13.46
CA CYS A 177 7.89 -13.98 14.04
C CYS A 177 6.77 -13.85 13.00
N GLY A 178 7.10 -13.85 11.70
CA GLY A 178 6.18 -13.70 10.57
C GLY A 178 5.99 -12.26 10.09
N ALA A 179 6.57 -11.27 10.77
CA ALA A 179 6.45 -9.85 10.41
C ALA A 179 7.52 -9.39 9.40
N TRP A 180 7.32 -8.19 8.84
CA TRP A 180 8.33 -7.49 8.05
C TRP A 180 8.66 -6.12 8.66
N TYR A 181 9.93 -5.76 8.62
CA TYR A 181 10.44 -4.47 9.08
C TYR A 181 9.85 -3.29 8.28
N GLY A 182 9.51 -2.20 8.96
CA GLY A 182 9.02 -0.96 8.34
C GLY A 182 10.12 0.10 8.28
N ARG A 183 10.67 0.34 7.09
CA ARG A 183 11.74 1.31 6.85
C ARG A 183 11.24 2.76 6.90
N TRP A 184 10.02 3.02 6.43
CA TRP A 184 9.45 4.37 6.26
C TRP A 184 8.25 4.69 7.17
N GLY A 185 7.67 3.67 7.81
CA GLY A 185 6.63 3.83 8.82
C GLY A 185 6.92 2.94 10.02
N CYS A 186 6.51 3.38 11.21
CA CYS A 186 6.79 2.73 12.48
C CYS A 186 5.84 1.54 12.74
N ASN A 187 6.30 0.30 12.80
CA ASN A 187 7.52 -0.28 12.25
C ASN A 187 7.09 -1.62 11.65
N TYR A 188 7.07 -2.69 12.44
CA TYR A 188 6.64 -4.01 11.99
C TYR A 188 5.16 -4.04 11.60
N LEU A 189 4.28 -3.29 12.27
CA LEU A 189 2.88 -3.15 11.85
C LEU A 189 2.77 -2.50 10.47
N TYR A 190 3.60 -1.50 10.17
CA TYR A 190 3.62 -0.80 8.88
C TYR A 190 4.15 -1.70 7.77
N GLY A 191 5.34 -2.29 7.96
CA GLY A 191 5.98 -3.16 6.98
C GLY A 191 5.11 -4.36 6.66
N THR A 192 4.65 -5.06 7.71
CA THR A 192 3.77 -6.24 7.55
C THR A 192 2.47 -5.89 6.85
N SER A 193 1.85 -4.74 7.15
CA SER A 193 0.62 -4.33 6.47
C SER A 193 0.81 -4.12 4.97
N ASN A 194 1.84 -3.37 4.57
CA ASN A 194 2.13 -3.13 3.15
C ASN A 194 2.41 -4.45 2.40
N VAL A 195 3.22 -5.32 3.00
CA VAL A 195 3.57 -6.62 2.41
C VAL A 195 2.34 -7.51 2.26
N VAL A 196 1.53 -7.67 3.31
CA VAL A 196 0.31 -8.49 3.26
C VAL A 196 -0.69 -7.94 2.24
N CYS A 197 -0.89 -6.63 2.17
CA CYS A 197 -1.76 -6.00 1.17
C CYS A 197 -1.29 -6.28 -0.26
N GLY A 198 0.01 -6.29 -0.52
CA GLY A 198 0.57 -6.65 -1.83
C GLY A 198 0.44 -8.13 -2.15
N LEU A 199 0.91 -9.00 -1.25
CA LEU A 199 0.89 -10.46 -1.42
C LEU A 199 -0.51 -11.06 -1.53
N ALA A 200 -1.53 -10.38 -1.01
CA ALA A 200 -2.92 -10.80 -1.14
C ALA A 200 -3.35 -11.02 -2.61
N TYR A 201 -2.81 -10.24 -3.56
CA TYR A 201 -3.11 -10.37 -4.99
C TYR A 201 -2.48 -11.62 -5.64
N PHE A 202 -1.49 -12.22 -4.98
CA PHE A 202 -0.69 -13.33 -5.51
C PHE A 202 -0.86 -14.61 -4.71
N SER A 203 -1.80 -14.65 -3.77
CA SER A 203 -2.01 -15.80 -2.89
C SER A 203 -2.71 -16.98 -3.56
N GLU A 204 -3.59 -16.74 -4.54
CA GLU A 204 -4.37 -17.81 -5.18
C GLU A 204 -3.43 -18.72 -5.99
N GLY A 205 -3.40 -20.01 -5.64
CA GLY A 205 -2.54 -21.00 -6.30
C GLY A 205 -1.04 -20.90 -5.98
N ASN A 206 -0.64 -20.12 -4.96
CA ASN A 206 0.75 -19.99 -4.53
C ASN A 206 0.89 -20.29 -3.02
N ASP A 207 1.25 -21.54 -2.71
CA ASP A 207 1.32 -22.04 -1.32
C ASP A 207 2.34 -21.27 -0.47
N GLN A 208 3.47 -20.90 -1.05
CA GLN A 208 4.52 -20.15 -0.34
C GLN A 208 4.05 -18.75 0.05
N VAL A 209 3.31 -18.07 -0.84
CA VAL A 209 2.69 -16.77 -0.51
C VAL A 209 1.59 -16.93 0.53
N GLN A 210 0.82 -18.02 0.48
CA GLN A 210 -0.20 -18.30 1.50
C GLN A 210 0.43 -18.52 2.87
N GLU A 211 1.54 -19.25 2.95
CA GLU A 211 2.30 -19.48 4.19
C GLU A 211 2.82 -18.16 4.78
N MET A 212 3.55 -17.37 3.98
CA MET A 212 4.04 -16.05 4.39
C MET A 212 2.93 -15.17 4.96
N VAL A 213 1.79 -15.07 4.25
CA VAL A 213 0.67 -14.24 4.69
C VAL A 213 0.01 -14.83 5.93
N SER A 214 -0.09 -16.16 6.05
CA SER A 214 -0.67 -16.82 7.23
C SER A 214 0.10 -16.49 8.51
N ASP A 215 1.43 -16.58 8.45
CA ASP A 215 2.30 -16.29 9.60
C ASP A 215 2.23 -14.81 10.01
N ALA A 216 2.26 -13.92 9.03
CA ALA A 216 2.10 -12.48 9.24
C ALA A 216 0.76 -12.12 9.88
N ILE A 217 -0.32 -12.73 9.39
CA ILE A 217 -1.67 -12.54 9.91
C ILE A 217 -1.78 -13.03 11.36
N LYS A 218 -1.20 -14.20 11.65
CA LYS A 218 -1.14 -14.75 13.00
C LYS A 218 -0.40 -13.78 13.94
N TRP A 219 0.72 -13.23 13.49
CA TRP A 219 1.47 -12.22 14.25
C TRP A 219 0.65 -10.96 14.49
N ILE A 220 0.01 -10.38 13.46
CA ILE A 220 -0.84 -9.18 13.62
C ILE A 220 -1.92 -9.43 14.68
N LYS A 221 -2.63 -10.56 14.63
CA LYS A 221 -3.67 -10.87 15.64
C LYS A 221 -3.09 -10.99 17.05
N GLN A 222 -1.88 -11.51 17.22
CA GLN A 222 -1.23 -11.60 18.53
C GLN A 222 -0.82 -10.23 19.09
N MET A 223 -0.58 -9.25 18.23
CA MET A 223 -0.19 -7.89 18.62
C MET A 223 -1.37 -6.96 18.90
N GLN A 224 -2.61 -7.46 18.85
CA GLN A 224 -3.79 -6.65 19.15
C GLN A 224 -3.82 -6.28 20.64
N ASN A 225 -4.06 -5.00 20.92
CA ASN A 225 -4.22 -4.50 22.28
C ASN A 225 -5.58 -4.87 22.87
N VAL A 226 -5.68 -4.82 24.21
CA VAL A 226 -6.93 -5.10 24.94
C VAL A 226 -8.07 -4.14 24.61
N ASP A 227 -7.75 -2.94 24.12
CA ASP A 227 -8.71 -1.92 23.68
C ASP A 227 -9.23 -2.15 22.24
N GLY A 228 -8.82 -3.25 21.61
CA GLY A 228 -9.17 -3.64 20.24
C GLY A 228 -8.27 -3.03 19.17
N GLY A 229 -7.49 -1.99 19.47
CA GLY A 229 -6.60 -1.35 18.52
C GLY A 229 -5.25 -2.04 18.36
N TRP A 230 -4.40 -1.45 17.53
CA TRP A 230 -2.98 -1.79 17.40
C TRP A 230 -2.12 -0.54 17.53
N GLY A 231 -0.96 -0.72 18.12
CA GLY A 231 0.01 0.34 18.32
C GLY A 231 1.42 -0.21 18.41
N GLU A 232 2.38 0.57 17.94
CA GLU A 232 3.79 0.19 17.99
C GLU A 232 4.65 1.41 18.31
N SER A 233 5.51 1.28 19.30
CA SER A 233 6.46 2.32 19.68
C SER A 233 7.67 2.34 18.75
N LEU A 234 8.24 3.53 18.54
CA LEU A 234 9.52 3.73 17.84
C LEU A 234 10.69 2.97 18.50
N GLN A 235 10.53 2.55 19.77
CA GLN A 235 11.51 1.70 20.44
C GLN A 235 11.68 0.32 19.78
N SER A 236 10.72 -0.11 18.96
CA SER A 236 10.80 -1.35 18.16
C SER A 236 11.95 -1.33 17.14
N TYR A 237 12.47 -0.15 16.77
CA TYR A 237 13.67 -0.03 15.92
C TYR A 237 14.97 -0.43 16.61
N GLN A 238 14.99 -0.42 17.95
CA GLN A 238 16.16 -0.79 18.76
C GLN A 238 16.01 -2.17 19.41
N ASP A 239 14.77 -2.63 19.61
CA ASP A 239 14.45 -3.81 20.39
C ASP A 239 13.28 -4.56 19.76
N LEU A 240 13.60 -5.68 19.09
CA LEU A 240 12.64 -6.56 18.44
C LEU A 240 11.57 -7.10 19.40
N SER A 241 11.84 -7.19 20.71
CA SER A 241 10.83 -7.64 21.69
C SER A 241 9.65 -6.67 21.81
N LYS A 242 9.82 -5.43 21.33
CA LYS A 242 8.80 -4.38 21.26
C LYS A 242 8.09 -4.31 19.90
N ALA A 243 8.41 -5.21 18.97
CA ALA A 243 7.73 -5.28 17.67
C ALA A 243 6.22 -5.41 17.86
N GLY A 244 5.47 -4.55 17.18
CA GLY A 244 4.01 -4.49 17.27
C GLY A 244 3.45 -4.11 18.65
N ARG A 245 4.26 -3.55 19.55
CA ARG A 245 3.84 -3.20 20.92
C ARG A 245 3.91 -1.70 21.18
N GLY A 246 2.79 -1.14 21.63
CA GLY A 246 2.65 0.27 21.99
C GLY A 246 1.17 0.64 22.21
N PRO A 247 0.89 1.84 22.72
CA PRO A 247 -0.47 2.35 22.81
C PRO A 247 -1.12 2.40 21.42
N SER A 248 -2.39 1.99 21.33
CA SER A 248 -3.11 1.98 20.06
C SER A 248 -3.12 3.36 19.40
N THR A 249 -2.86 3.39 18.09
CA THR A 249 -2.96 4.61 17.28
C THR A 249 -3.93 4.38 16.13
N PRO A 250 -4.64 5.42 15.64
CA PRO A 250 -5.58 5.26 14.55
C PRO A 250 -4.90 4.78 13.26
N SER A 251 -3.70 5.27 12.94
CA SER A 251 -2.98 4.84 11.74
C SER A 251 -2.51 3.39 11.82
N GLN A 252 -1.90 2.96 12.94
CA GLN A 252 -1.41 1.59 13.11
C GLN A 252 -2.56 0.57 13.25
N THR A 253 -3.65 0.94 13.93
CA THR A 253 -4.89 0.15 13.96
C THR A 253 -5.44 -0.06 12.55
N ALA A 254 -5.47 1.00 11.75
CA ALA A 254 -5.91 0.90 10.36
C ALA A 254 -4.98 0.02 9.50
N TRP A 255 -3.65 0.07 9.69
CA TRP A 255 -2.72 -0.82 8.99
C TRP A 255 -2.98 -2.30 9.29
N ALA A 256 -3.16 -2.65 10.56
CA ALA A 256 -3.52 -4.00 10.96
C ALA A 256 -4.85 -4.44 10.33
N LEU A 257 -5.88 -3.58 10.37
CA LEU A 257 -7.17 -3.85 9.74
C LEU A 257 -7.06 -4.04 8.22
N LEU A 258 -6.30 -3.19 7.52
CA LEU A 258 -6.10 -3.29 6.08
C LEU A 258 -5.47 -4.63 5.69
N ALA A 259 -4.54 -5.15 6.50
CA ALA A 259 -3.95 -6.47 6.29
C ALA A 259 -4.95 -7.60 6.57
N LEU A 260 -5.64 -7.57 7.72
CA LEU A 260 -6.60 -8.60 8.11
C LEU A 260 -7.78 -8.72 7.13
N LEU A 261 -8.27 -7.59 6.61
CA LEU A 261 -9.36 -7.52 5.63
C LEU A 261 -9.00 -8.13 4.26
N THR A 262 -7.73 -8.47 4.01
CA THR A 262 -7.35 -9.20 2.79
C THR A 262 -7.69 -10.68 2.83
N LYS A 263 -7.92 -11.25 4.02
CA LYS A 263 -8.11 -12.70 4.22
C LYS A 263 -9.41 -13.08 4.91
N PHE A 264 -9.89 -12.28 5.84
CA PHE A 264 -11.05 -12.64 6.65
C PHE A 264 -12.31 -11.88 6.26
N SER A 265 -13.45 -12.48 6.61
CA SER A 265 -14.73 -11.79 6.56
C SER A 265 -14.81 -10.72 7.65
N SER A 266 -15.79 -9.85 7.53
CA SER A 266 -16.10 -8.80 8.50
C SER A 266 -16.51 -9.33 9.89
N TYR A 267 -16.78 -10.64 10.03
CA TYR A 267 -17.19 -11.26 11.30
C TYR A 267 -16.00 -11.74 12.16
N ASP A 268 -14.76 -11.60 11.67
CA ASP A 268 -13.58 -11.91 12.48
C ASP A 268 -13.53 -11.00 13.71
N MET A 269 -13.28 -11.59 14.88
CA MET A 269 -13.33 -10.87 16.16
C MET A 269 -12.25 -9.80 16.26
N SER A 270 -11.05 -10.05 15.74
CA SER A 270 -9.98 -9.05 15.74
C SER A 270 -10.35 -7.86 14.87
N ILE A 271 -10.93 -8.10 13.70
CA ILE A 271 -11.42 -7.04 12.81
C ILE A 271 -12.52 -6.24 13.49
N THR A 272 -13.51 -6.92 14.07
CA THR A 272 -14.66 -6.27 14.73
C THR A 272 -14.20 -5.38 15.88
N ALA A 273 -13.28 -5.87 16.72
CA ALA A 273 -12.71 -5.10 17.83
C ALA A 273 -11.89 -3.89 17.34
N GLY A 274 -11.08 -4.03 16.28
CA GLY A 274 -10.34 -2.91 15.70
C GLY A 274 -11.22 -1.85 15.07
N VAL A 275 -12.30 -2.26 14.39
CA VAL A 275 -13.29 -1.34 13.84
C VAL A 275 -14.01 -0.61 14.97
N ALA A 276 -14.44 -1.31 16.03
CA ALA A 276 -15.03 -0.69 17.20
C ALA A 276 -14.08 0.33 17.84
N HIS A 277 -12.79 -0.03 18.02
CA HIS A 277 -11.77 0.89 18.51
C HIS A 277 -11.68 2.18 17.68
N LEU A 278 -11.63 2.08 16.35
CA LEU A 278 -11.63 3.27 15.48
C LEU A 278 -12.93 4.08 15.61
N VAL A 279 -14.10 3.45 15.70
CA VAL A 279 -15.36 4.18 15.86
C VAL A 279 -15.41 4.89 17.21
N ASP A 280 -15.04 4.21 18.29
CA ASP A 280 -15.13 4.70 19.67
C ASP A 280 -14.09 5.80 19.99
N THR A 281 -12.99 5.84 19.25
CA THR A 281 -11.91 6.83 19.42
C THR A 281 -11.99 8.01 18.44
N GLN A 282 -12.97 8.02 17.54
CA GLN A 282 -13.24 9.17 16.70
C GLN A 282 -13.81 10.31 17.55
N THR A 283 -13.26 11.51 17.40
CA THR A 283 -13.66 12.70 18.15
C THR A 283 -14.17 13.79 17.22
N ASP A 284 -15.23 14.48 17.62
CA ASP A 284 -15.68 15.70 16.95
C ASP A 284 -14.66 16.82 17.12
N VAL A 285 -14.34 17.48 16.00
CA VAL A 285 -13.52 18.70 15.92
C VAL A 285 -14.43 19.81 15.45
N HIS A 286 -14.73 20.74 16.37
CA HIS A 286 -15.58 21.90 16.12
C HIS A 286 -15.20 22.59 14.79
N ASP A 287 -16.19 22.90 13.95
CA ASP A 287 -16.07 23.49 12.60
C ASP A 287 -15.35 22.66 11.51
N TYR A 288 -14.74 21.51 11.84
CA TYR A 288 -13.94 20.70 10.89
C TYR A 288 -14.41 19.25 10.70
N GLY A 289 -15.46 18.83 11.41
CA GLY A 289 -16.03 17.48 11.30
C GLY A 289 -15.45 16.54 12.35
N ALA A 290 -15.19 15.28 11.99
CA ALA A 290 -14.66 14.27 12.91
C ALA A 290 -13.20 13.91 12.58
N SER A 291 -12.42 13.58 13.62
CA SER A 291 -10.99 13.27 13.52
C SER A 291 -10.60 12.14 14.47
N TRP A 292 -9.40 11.60 14.29
CA TRP A 292 -8.78 10.71 15.27
C TRP A 292 -7.58 11.41 15.92
N PRO A 293 -7.57 11.60 17.24
CA PRO A 293 -6.38 12.09 17.93
C PRO A 293 -5.21 11.11 17.77
N GLU A 294 -4.05 11.62 17.37
CA GLU A 294 -2.81 10.84 17.26
C GLU A 294 -1.64 11.74 17.67
N SER A 295 -1.06 11.50 18.84
CA SER A 295 0.11 12.27 19.31
C SER A 295 1.43 11.56 19.03
N ALA A 296 1.39 10.24 18.87
CA ALA A 296 2.55 9.43 18.52
C ALA A 296 2.96 9.66 17.06
N TYR A 297 4.26 9.63 16.80
CA TYR A 297 4.77 9.57 15.43
C TYR A 297 4.71 8.15 14.92
N THR A 298 4.15 7.99 13.73
CA THR A 298 4.03 6.70 13.05
C THR A 298 4.78 6.67 11.72
N GLY A 299 5.42 7.78 11.32
CA GLY A 299 6.35 7.84 10.19
C GLY A 299 7.82 7.79 10.63
N THR A 300 8.67 7.30 9.74
CA THR A 300 10.11 7.15 9.98
C THR A 300 10.88 7.68 8.78
N GLY A 301 11.82 8.61 9.01
CA GLY A 301 12.76 9.03 7.97
C GLY A 301 14.06 8.24 8.04
N PHE A 302 14.69 8.23 9.22
CA PHE A 302 15.88 7.42 9.51
C PHE A 302 15.66 6.62 10.79
N PRO A 303 15.51 5.29 10.73
CA PRO A 303 15.35 4.46 11.92
C PRO A 303 16.37 4.80 13.00
N ASN A 304 15.95 4.89 14.26
CA ASN A 304 16.78 5.28 15.42
C ASN A 304 17.24 6.76 15.48
N HIS A 305 17.09 7.54 14.41
CA HIS A 305 17.67 8.90 14.33
C HIS A 305 16.64 10.00 14.02
N PHE A 306 15.65 9.74 13.17
CA PHE A 306 14.70 10.75 12.70
C PHE A 306 13.31 10.16 12.40
N TYR A 307 12.29 10.74 13.04
CA TYR A 307 10.91 10.28 12.99
C TYR A 307 9.97 11.41 12.56
N ILE A 308 8.88 11.06 11.88
CA ILE A 308 8.01 12.02 11.18
C ILE A 308 6.56 11.82 11.62
N GLY A 309 5.89 12.92 11.97
CA GLY A 309 4.45 12.95 12.18
C GLY A 309 3.69 13.28 10.90
N TYR A 310 3.25 12.27 10.14
CA TYR A 310 2.38 12.49 8.99
C TYR A 310 0.94 12.81 9.44
N THR A 311 0.61 14.10 9.48
CA THR A 311 -0.65 14.60 10.04
C THR A 311 -1.91 14.00 9.44
N LEU A 312 -1.86 13.55 8.17
CA LEU A 312 -3.01 12.97 7.48
C LEU A 312 -3.17 11.45 7.67
N TYR A 313 -2.19 10.74 8.24
CA TYR A 313 -2.24 9.28 8.43
C TYR A 313 -3.43 8.87 9.31
N ARG A 314 -3.66 9.60 10.42
CA ARG A 314 -4.82 9.45 11.32
C ARG A 314 -6.18 9.56 10.62
N HIS A 315 -6.24 10.07 9.40
CA HIS A 315 -7.50 10.27 8.67
C HIS A 315 -7.66 9.23 7.57
N TYR A 316 -6.76 9.23 6.59
CA TYR A 316 -7.03 8.43 5.40
C TYR A 316 -6.82 6.93 5.62
N PHE A 317 -5.96 6.50 6.55
CA PHE A 317 -5.83 5.07 6.84
C PHE A 317 -7.08 4.52 7.53
N PRO A 318 -7.61 5.14 8.62
CA PRO A 318 -8.91 4.74 9.18
C PRO A 318 -10.05 4.77 8.16
N MET A 319 -10.14 5.80 7.33
CA MET A 319 -11.16 5.86 6.27
C MET A 319 -11.04 4.69 5.28
N MET A 320 -9.82 4.34 4.85
CA MET A 320 -9.59 3.17 4.00
C MET A 320 -10.03 1.87 4.70
N ALA A 321 -9.62 1.67 5.95
CA ALA A 321 -9.92 0.46 6.70
C ALA A 321 -11.43 0.28 6.93
N LEU A 322 -12.10 1.33 7.42
CA LEU A 322 -13.55 1.33 7.67
C LEU A 322 -14.35 1.17 6.36
N GLY A 323 -13.94 1.87 5.29
CA GLY A 323 -14.57 1.74 3.98
C GLY A 323 -14.52 0.32 3.42
N ARG A 324 -13.34 -0.32 3.48
CA ARG A 324 -13.19 -1.73 3.08
C ARG A 324 -13.98 -2.68 3.95
N PHE A 325 -13.98 -2.46 5.27
CA PHE A 325 -14.80 -3.25 6.19
C PHE A 325 -16.29 -3.17 5.83
N ILE A 326 -16.83 -1.98 5.56
CA ILE A 326 -18.24 -1.80 5.16
C ILE A 326 -18.51 -2.54 3.85
N LYS A 327 -17.62 -2.43 2.86
CA LYS A 327 -17.75 -3.12 1.57
C LYS A 327 -17.82 -4.64 1.75
N ILE A 328 -16.86 -5.22 2.48
CA ILE A 328 -16.79 -6.66 2.75
C ILE A 328 -18.02 -7.12 3.55
N SER A 329 -18.48 -6.32 4.52
CA SER A 329 -19.68 -6.61 5.31
C SER A 329 -20.93 -6.69 4.43
N LYS A 330 -21.11 -5.75 3.50
CA LYS A 330 -22.22 -5.75 2.54
C LYS A 330 -22.17 -6.96 1.61
N GLU A 331 -20.99 -7.31 1.13
CA GLU A 331 -20.79 -8.50 0.28
C GLU A 331 -21.12 -9.79 1.05
N ALA A 332 -20.65 -9.93 2.29
CA ALA A 332 -20.96 -11.07 3.15
C ALA A 332 -22.46 -11.19 3.45
N PHE A 333 -23.13 -10.08 3.76
CA PHE A 333 -24.58 -10.03 4.00
C PHE A 333 -25.40 -10.38 2.75
N ALA A 334 -24.98 -9.93 1.56
CA ALA A 334 -25.64 -10.27 0.31
C ALA A 334 -25.53 -11.78 0.01
N MET A 335 -24.36 -12.38 0.25
CA MET A 335 -24.13 -13.82 0.09
C MET A 335 -24.97 -14.66 1.07
N SER A 336 -25.07 -14.26 2.34
CA SER A 336 -25.86 -14.99 3.34
C SER A 336 -27.36 -14.96 3.07
N ASN A 337 -27.86 -13.94 2.37
CA ASN A 337 -29.28 -13.77 2.03
C ASN A 337 -29.63 -14.24 0.60
N GLY A 338 -28.74 -14.94 -0.10
CA GLY A 338 -29.02 -15.52 -1.42
C GLY A 338 -29.21 -14.50 -2.55
N VAL A 339 -28.78 -13.24 -2.36
CA VAL A 339 -28.86 -12.21 -3.40
C VAL A 339 -27.66 -12.40 -4.34
N SER A 340 -27.77 -13.34 -5.28
CA SER A 340 -26.79 -13.48 -6.36
C SER A 340 -26.84 -12.23 -7.25
N LYS A 341 -25.67 -11.70 -7.64
CA LYS A 341 -25.55 -10.65 -8.66
C LYS A 341 -26.04 -11.21 -9.99
N GLY A 342 -27.34 -11.11 -10.25
CA GLY A 342 -27.94 -11.36 -11.55
C GLY A 342 -27.42 -10.33 -12.56
N GLY A 343 -26.84 -10.83 -13.64
CA GLY A 343 -26.16 -10.05 -14.66
C GLY A 343 -27.06 -9.04 -15.36
N LEU A 344 -26.53 -7.84 -15.54
CA LEU A 344 -26.93 -6.94 -16.61
C LEU A 344 -26.37 -7.51 -17.93
N SER A 345 -27.08 -8.46 -18.54
CA SER A 345 -26.98 -8.68 -19.99
C SER A 345 -28.30 -8.27 -20.62
N ARG A 346 -28.33 -7.06 -21.18
CA ARG A 346 -29.27 -6.72 -22.24
C ARG A 346 -28.92 -7.57 -23.45
N HIS A 347 -29.85 -8.42 -23.87
CA HIS A 347 -30.07 -8.65 -25.30
C HIS A 347 -31.55 -8.91 -25.52
N ASP A 348 -32.19 -7.88 -26.07
CA ASP A 348 -33.45 -8.01 -26.79
C ASP A 348 -33.25 -8.97 -27.96
N SER A 349 -34.10 -9.99 -28.04
CA SER A 349 -34.39 -10.66 -29.31
C SER A 349 -35.88 -10.98 -29.37
N LEU A 350 -36.56 -10.15 -30.14
CA LEU A 350 -37.91 -10.30 -30.66
C LEU A 350 -38.12 -11.74 -31.17
N GLN A 351 -39.10 -12.45 -30.60
CA GLN A 351 -39.71 -13.60 -31.26
C GLN A 351 -40.84 -13.10 -32.16
N SER A 352 -40.61 -13.23 -33.47
CA SER A 352 -41.66 -13.20 -34.48
C SER A 352 -42.43 -14.51 -34.48
N ILE A 353 -43.75 -14.37 -34.42
CA ILE A 353 -44.79 -15.36 -34.63
C ILE A 353 -44.65 -15.99 -36.03
N GLN A 354 -44.61 -17.32 -36.08
CA GLN A 354 -45.40 -18.14 -37.00
C GLN A 354 -45.71 -19.50 -36.35
#